data_AF-A0A7C1G833-F1
#
_entry.id   AF-A0A7C1G833-F1
#
_cell.length_a   1.000
_cell.length_b   1.000
_cell.length_c   1.000
_cell.angle_alpha   90.00
_cell.angle_beta   90.00
_cell.angle_gamma   90.00
#
_symmetry.space_group_name_H-M   'P 1'
#
loop_
_entity.id
_entity.type
_entity.pdbx_description
1 polymer ?
#
loop_
_entity_poly.entity_id
_entity_poly.type
_entity_poly.pdbx_seq_one_letter_code
_entity_poly.pdbx_strand_id
1 'polypeptide(L)'
;SDVVPFESVHGGRVLGSSLLFELMCRYMPSIHSLKMMSVDVSKGLMYGYILPISPDHGVILHPTAFAGWVGLLVTAVNLFPAGQLDGGHIARAILKEKQRYLGWFSVIFLLFTGWWFFSLLVVMVIGVAHPPPLNDLSDIDTKRKLLFVVGIIMLIMCFVPFPIYPIE
;
A
#
# COMPACT_ATOMS: atom_id res chain seq x y z
N SER A 1 29.84 5.02 -46.77
CA SER A 1 30.36 3.89 -46.00
C SER A 1 29.46 3.63 -44.80
N ASP A 2 28.24 3.19 -45.13
CA ASP A 2 27.52 2.05 -44.54
C ASP A 2 27.76 1.78 -43.05
N VAL A 3 26.90 2.37 -42.21
CA VAL A 3 26.69 1.89 -40.85
C VAL A 3 25.68 0.75 -40.92
N VAL A 4 26.20 -0.46 -40.87
CA VAL A 4 25.44 -1.72 -40.83
C VAL A 4 24.66 -1.81 -39.50
N PRO A 5 23.36 -2.16 -39.49
CA PRO A 5 22.62 -2.37 -38.25
C PRO A 5 22.97 -3.75 -37.66
N PHE A 6 23.25 -3.79 -36.36
CA PHE A 6 23.54 -5.04 -35.65
C PHE A 6 22.23 -5.78 -35.35
N GLU A 7 21.81 -6.61 -36.29
CA GLU A 7 20.74 -7.58 -36.10
C GLU A 7 21.33 -8.92 -35.59
N SER A 8 20.77 -9.40 -34.48
CA SER A 8 20.59 -10.81 -34.12
C SER A 8 21.83 -11.74 -34.00
N VAL A 9 22.21 -12.10 -32.76
CA VAL A 9 22.80 -13.42 -32.46
C VAL A 9 22.25 -14.01 -31.15
N HIS A 10 21.46 -15.08 -31.32
CA HIS A 10 21.23 -16.25 -30.45
C HIS A 10 20.43 -16.11 -29.14
N GLY A 11 19.16 -16.54 -29.22
CA GLY A 11 18.84 -17.94 -28.93
C GLY A 11 19.14 -18.44 -27.51
N GLY A 12 18.31 -18.03 -26.54
CA GLY A 12 18.19 -18.68 -25.25
C GLY A 12 16.77 -18.55 -24.74
N ARG A 13 16.00 -19.64 -24.77
CA ARG A 13 14.69 -19.71 -24.10
C ARG A 13 14.91 -19.57 -22.59
N VAL A 14 14.74 -18.36 -22.06
CA VAL A 14 14.63 -18.14 -20.61
C VAL A 14 13.21 -18.52 -20.21
N LEU A 15 13.09 -19.80 -19.87
CA LEU A 15 11.91 -20.45 -19.36
C LEU A 15 11.51 -19.80 -18.01
N GLY A 16 10.33 -19.18 -17.96
CA GLY A 16 9.52 -19.14 -16.74
C GLY A 16 9.81 -18.04 -15.71
N SER A 17 10.42 -16.91 -16.07
CA SER A 17 10.37 -15.71 -15.22
C SER A 17 9.55 -14.61 -15.90
N SER A 18 8.37 -14.39 -15.33
CA SER A 18 7.98 -13.06 -14.89
C SER A 18 7.13 -12.16 -15.82
N LEU A 19 6.00 -12.67 -16.33
CA LEU A 19 4.86 -11.82 -16.74
C LEU A 19 4.52 -10.76 -15.65
N LEU A 20 4.68 -11.16 -14.39
CA LEU A 20 4.53 -10.31 -13.22
C LEU A 20 5.61 -9.23 -13.13
N PHE A 21 6.88 -9.53 -13.49
CA PHE A 21 7.95 -8.53 -13.53
C PHE A 21 7.83 -7.62 -14.76
N GLU A 22 7.39 -8.12 -15.91
CA GLU A 22 7.10 -7.26 -17.08
C GLU A 22 5.91 -6.33 -16.82
N LEU A 23 4.84 -6.83 -16.19
CA LEU A 23 3.74 -5.99 -15.71
C LEU A 23 4.24 -4.99 -14.67
N MET A 24 5.08 -5.42 -13.71
CA MET A 24 5.68 -4.51 -12.72
C MET A 24 6.52 -3.43 -13.39
N CYS A 25 7.40 -3.76 -14.33
CA CYS A 25 8.23 -2.79 -15.07
C CYS A 25 7.38 -1.86 -15.94
N ARG A 26 6.24 -2.33 -16.48
CA ARG A 26 5.30 -1.51 -17.25
C ARG A 26 4.47 -0.56 -16.39
N TYR A 27 4.21 -0.90 -15.13
CA TYR A 27 3.50 -0.06 -14.17
C TYR A 27 4.43 0.69 -13.20
N MET A 28 5.74 0.40 -13.19
CA MET A 28 6.73 1.08 -12.38
C MET A 28 7.15 2.37 -13.09
N PRO A 29 6.88 3.56 -12.52
CA PRO A 29 7.32 4.80 -13.11
C PRO A 29 8.86 4.84 -13.15
N SER A 30 9.42 5.28 -14.29
CA SER A 30 10.86 5.40 -14.50
C SER A 30 11.51 6.28 -13.43
N ILE A 31 12.75 5.97 -13.04
CA ILE A 31 13.47 6.67 -11.95
C ILE A 31 13.64 8.17 -12.24
N HIS A 32 13.59 8.59 -13.51
CA HIS A 32 13.57 10.01 -13.88
C HIS A 32 12.21 10.68 -13.61
N SER A 33 11.10 9.94 -13.65
CA SER A 33 9.75 10.40 -13.26
C SER A 33 9.56 10.47 -11.73
N LEU A 34 10.39 9.78 -10.94
CA LEU A 34 10.37 9.86 -9.47
C LEU A 34 10.77 11.24 -8.94
N LYS A 35 11.45 12.07 -9.76
CA LYS A 35 11.84 13.44 -9.38
C LYS A 35 10.67 14.42 -9.28
N MET A 36 9.48 14.01 -9.71
CA MET A 36 8.30 14.85 -9.80
C MET A 36 7.07 14.13 -9.27
N MET A 37 7.18 13.56 -8.06
CA MET A 37 6.06 12.94 -7.37
C MET A 37 5.64 13.86 -6.22
N SER A 38 4.77 14.82 -6.50
CA SER A 38 4.13 15.62 -5.45
C SER A 38 3.10 14.74 -4.74
N VAL A 39 3.30 14.49 -3.45
CA VAL A 39 2.30 13.83 -2.60
C VAL A 39 1.17 14.80 -2.35
N ASP A 40 -0.02 14.50 -2.87
CA ASP A 40 -1.19 15.33 -2.65
C ASP A 40 -1.86 14.96 -1.32
N VAL A 41 -1.51 15.70 -0.27
CA VAL A 41 -2.05 15.53 1.08
C VAL A 41 -3.53 15.91 1.17
N SER A 42 -4.03 16.76 0.27
CA SER A 42 -5.39 17.32 0.33
C SER A 42 -6.50 16.27 0.12
N LYS A 43 -6.18 15.13 -0.50
CA LYS A 43 -7.15 14.10 -0.88
C LYS A 43 -7.34 12.99 0.16
N GLY A 44 -6.63 13.05 1.29
CA GLY A 44 -6.95 12.19 2.44
C GLY A 44 -8.28 12.60 3.06
N LEU A 45 -9.12 11.65 3.47
CA LEU A 45 -10.47 11.95 3.99
C LEU A 45 -10.42 13.00 5.11
N MET A 46 -9.49 12.85 6.06
CA MET A 46 -9.31 13.82 7.15
C MET A 46 -8.85 15.21 6.65
N TYR A 47 -7.91 15.26 5.70
CA TYR A 47 -7.39 16.54 5.18
C TYR A 47 -8.36 17.24 4.22
N GLY A 48 -9.09 16.50 3.39
CA GLY A 48 -10.09 17.03 2.47
C GLY A 48 -11.31 17.61 3.17
N TYR A 49 -11.65 17.12 4.38
CA TYR A 49 -12.69 17.72 5.22
C TYR A 49 -12.19 18.92 6.04
N ILE A 50 -10.94 18.89 6.52
CA ILE A 50 -10.39 19.94 7.41
C ILE A 50 -9.84 21.13 6.62
N LEU A 51 -9.29 20.89 5.43
CA LEU A 51 -8.69 21.90 4.56
C LEU A 51 -9.29 21.76 3.15
N PRO A 52 -10.39 22.45 2.82
CA PRO A 52 -10.89 22.54 1.45
C PRO A 52 -9.95 23.44 0.64
N ILE A 53 -8.81 22.90 0.24
CA ILE A 53 -7.80 23.60 -0.55
C ILE A 53 -8.18 23.49 -2.03
N SER A 54 -8.26 24.63 -2.71
CA SER A 54 -8.39 24.65 -4.18
C SER A 54 -7.19 23.90 -4.79
N PRO A 55 -7.40 22.99 -5.76
CA PRO A 55 -6.34 22.20 -6.41
C PRO A 55 -5.21 23.04 -7.04
N ASP A 56 -5.45 24.34 -7.22
CA ASP A 56 -4.66 25.23 -8.07
C ASP A 56 -3.53 25.95 -7.31
N HIS A 57 -3.47 25.82 -5.97
CA HIS A 57 -2.43 26.44 -5.15
C HIS A 57 -1.56 25.35 -4.52
N GLY A 58 -0.35 25.17 -5.04
CA GLY A 58 0.66 24.31 -4.42
C GLY A 58 0.91 24.75 -2.98
N VAL A 59 0.48 23.93 -2.01
CA VAL A 59 0.68 24.23 -0.59
C VAL A 59 2.10 23.82 -0.22
N ILE A 60 2.91 24.81 0.17
CA ILE A 60 4.19 24.54 0.84
C ILE A 60 3.86 24.05 2.25
N LEU A 61 3.87 22.73 2.48
CA LEU A 61 3.66 22.18 3.82
C LEU A 61 4.80 22.59 4.75
N HIS A 62 4.45 23.07 5.95
CA HIS A 62 5.41 23.22 7.03
C HIS A 62 6.01 21.84 7.37
N PRO A 63 7.32 21.73 7.70
CA PRO A 63 7.96 20.45 8.02
C PRO A 63 7.21 19.61 9.06
N THR A 64 6.59 20.27 10.06
CA THR A 64 5.74 19.61 11.06
C THR A 64 4.48 18.98 10.47
N ALA A 65 3.84 19.65 9.51
CA ALA A 65 2.64 19.12 8.84
C ALA A 65 2.99 17.92 7.96
N PHE A 66 4.12 17.97 7.27
CA PHE A 66 4.66 16.82 6.53
C PHE A 66 4.93 15.63 7.47
N ALA A 67 5.59 15.86 8.60
CA ALA A 67 5.83 14.82 9.61
C ALA A 67 4.52 14.22 10.16
N GLY A 68 3.51 15.06 10.42
CA GLY A 68 2.19 14.62 10.83
C GLY A 68 1.49 13.74 9.78
N TRP A 69 1.57 14.13 8.51
CA TRP A 69 1.07 13.31 7.40
C TRP A 69 1.79 11.95 7.30
N VAL A 70 3.13 11.92 7.44
CA VAL A 70 3.88 10.66 7.47
C VAL A 70 3.43 9.77 8.63
N GLY A 71 3.18 10.36 9.82
CA GLY A 71 2.64 9.61 10.97
C GLY A 71 1.26 9.00 10.70
N LEU A 72 0.36 9.74 10.05
CA LEU A 72 -0.95 9.23 9.62
C LEU A 72 -0.82 8.11 8.58
N LEU A 73 0.12 8.24 7.65
CA LEU A 73 0.43 7.19 6.68
C LEU A 73 0.90 5.91 7.37
N VAL A 74 1.89 6.01 8.27
CA VAL A 74 2.40 4.85 9.01
C VAL A 74 1.28 4.20 9.83
N THR A 75 0.42 5.00 10.45
CA THR A 75 -0.77 4.52 11.17
C THR A 75 -1.72 3.76 10.23
N ALA A 76 -2.03 4.32 9.06
CA ALA A 76 -2.91 3.68 8.09
C ALA A 76 -2.32 2.35 7.59
N VAL A 77 -1.04 2.33 7.23
CA VAL A 77 -0.35 1.10 6.79
C VAL A 77 -0.42 0.02 7.88
N ASN A 78 -0.12 0.36 9.14
CA ASN A 78 -0.15 -0.59 10.26
C ASN A 78 -1.55 -1.15 10.56
N LEU A 79 -2.61 -0.45 10.20
CA LEU A 79 -3.98 -0.90 10.40
C LEU A 79 -4.53 -1.77 9.25
N PHE A 80 -3.79 -1.96 8.16
CA PHE A 80 -4.22 -2.90 7.12
C PHE A 80 -4.26 -4.34 7.65
N PRO A 81 -5.29 -5.12 7.31
CA PRO A 81 -5.47 -6.49 7.81
C PRO A 81 -4.58 -7.52 7.08
N ALA A 82 -3.27 -7.25 6.97
CA ALA A 82 -2.29 -8.10 6.32
C ALA A 82 -1.11 -8.47 7.24
N GLY A 83 -0.69 -9.73 7.19
CA GLY A 83 0.53 -10.19 7.85
C GLY A 83 0.57 -9.97 9.36
N GLN A 84 1.74 -9.52 9.85
CA GLN A 84 2.02 -9.15 11.23
C GLN A 84 1.77 -7.66 11.53
N LEU A 85 1.11 -6.92 10.63
CA LEU A 85 0.68 -5.57 10.95
C LEU A 85 -0.34 -5.62 12.10
N ASP A 86 -0.46 -4.55 12.88
CA ASP A 86 -1.42 -4.47 14.00
C ASP A 86 -2.85 -4.79 13.54
N GLY A 87 -3.24 -4.29 12.37
CA GLY A 87 -4.51 -4.63 11.72
C GLY A 87 -4.64 -6.12 11.37
N GLY A 88 -3.54 -6.78 10.99
CA GLY A 88 -3.46 -8.22 10.75
C GLY A 88 -3.67 -9.05 12.03
N HIS A 89 -3.07 -8.63 13.15
CA HIS A 89 -3.28 -9.24 14.47
C HIS A 89 -4.74 -9.12 14.93
N ILE A 90 -5.32 -7.92 14.82
CA ILE A 90 -6.71 -7.67 15.20
C ILE A 90 -7.67 -8.45 14.30
N ALA A 91 -7.44 -8.46 12.98
CA ALA A 91 -8.23 -9.22 12.03
C ALA A 91 -8.13 -10.73 12.28
N ARG A 92 -6.93 -11.25 12.62
CA ARG A 92 -6.72 -12.67 12.94
C ARG A 92 -7.48 -13.08 14.20
N ALA A 93 -7.51 -12.21 15.22
CA ALA A 93 -8.24 -12.49 16.45
C ALA A 93 -9.76 -12.63 16.23
N ILE A 94 -10.31 -11.99 15.19
CA ILE A 94 -11.77 -11.99 14.93
C ILE A 94 -12.15 -13.00 13.85
N LEU A 95 -11.40 -13.03 12.76
CA LEU A 95 -11.72 -13.78 11.56
C LEU A 95 -11.04 -15.15 11.51
N LYS A 96 -10.15 -15.44 12.45
CA LYS A 96 -9.34 -16.65 12.50
C LYS A 96 -8.68 -16.88 11.13
N GLU A 97 -8.87 -18.04 10.51
CA GLU A 97 -8.26 -18.41 9.23
C GLU A 97 -8.69 -17.52 8.07
N LYS A 98 -9.87 -16.90 8.16
CA LYS A 98 -10.37 -16.00 7.12
C LYS A 98 -9.57 -14.70 7.02
N GLN A 99 -8.73 -14.36 8.02
CA GLN A 99 -7.81 -13.22 7.93
C GLN A 99 -6.91 -13.31 6.70
N ARG A 100 -6.51 -14.52 6.27
CA ARG A 100 -5.69 -14.71 5.07
C ARG A 100 -6.33 -14.12 3.83
N TYR A 101 -7.65 -14.24 3.67
CA TYR A 101 -8.37 -13.64 2.53
C TYR A 101 -8.36 -12.11 2.60
N LEU A 102 -8.54 -11.54 3.80
CA LEU A 102 -8.45 -10.10 4.00
C LEU A 102 -7.03 -9.54 3.81
N GLY A 103 -6.00 -10.32 4.15
CA GLY A 103 -4.61 -9.98 3.90
C GLY A 103 -4.32 -9.87 2.40
N TRP A 104 -4.75 -10.86 1.62
CA TRP A 104 -4.60 -10.81 0.16
C TRP A 104 -5.42 -9.69 -0.46
N PHE A 105 -6.64 -9.45 0.02
CA PHE A 105 -7.43 -8.28 -0.39
C PHE A 105 -6.67 -6.97 -0.13
N SER A 106 -6.05 -6.82 1.04
CA SER A 106 -5.30 -5.62 1.41
C SER A 106 -4.09 -5.38 0.50
N VAL A 107 -3.34 -6.44 0.20
CA VAL A 107 -2.20 -6.37 -0.73
C VAL A 107 -2.65 -5.94 -2.12
N ILE A 108 -3.70 -6.58 -2.65
CA ILE A 108 -4.26 -6.24 -3.96
C ILE A 108 -4.77 -4.79 -3.97
N PHE A 109 -5.48 -4.39 -2.91
CA PHE A 109 -5.98 -3.04 -2.75
C PHE A 109 -4.84 -2.01 -2.74
N LEU A 110 -3.78 -2.23 -1.97
CA LEU A 110 -2.59 -1.37 -1.94
C LEU A 110 -1.90 -1.29 -3.30
N LEU A 111 -1.83 -2.40 -4.04
CA LEU A 111 -1.26 -2.43 -5.38
C LEU A 111 -2.02 -1.53 -6.35
N PHE A 112 -3.35 -1.60 -6.36
CA PHE A 112 -4.21 -0.82 -7.27
C PHE A 112 -4.40 0.64 -6.85
N THR A 113 -4.19 0.97 -5.58
CA THR A 113 -4.27 2.34 -5.04
C THR A 113 -2.94 3.11 -5.14
N GLY A 114 -1.97 2.61 -5.90
CA GLY A 114 -0.67 3.28 -6.10
C GLY A 114 0.31 3.11 -4.94
N TRP A 115 -0.04 2.37 -3.89
CA TRP A 115 0.85 2.00 -2.78
C TRP A 115 1.61 0.70 -3.06
N TRP A 116 2.06 0.52 -4.31
CA TRP A 116 2.75 -0.69 -4.78
C TRP A 116 4.00 -1.01 -3.95
N PHE A 117 4.71 0.02 -3.47
CA PHE A 117 5.87 -0.15 -2.59
C PHE A 117 5.50 -0.86 -1.28
N PHE A 118 4.44 -0.42 -0.60
CA PHE A 118 3.96 -1.07 0.62
C PHE A 118 3.36 -2.44 0.34
N SER A 119 2.65 -2.60 -0.77
CA SER A 119 2.17 -3.93 -1.22
C SER A 119 3.34 -4.92 -1.37
N LEU A 120 4.43 -4.51 -2.01
CA LEU A 120 5.61 -5.34 -2.20
C LEU A 120 6.29 -5.64 -0.85
N LEU A 121 6.43 -4.63 0.01
CA LEU A 121 7.02 -4.76 1.35
C LEU A 121 6.24 -5.79 2.19
N VAL A 122 4.90 -5.71 2.18
CA VAL A 122 4.04 -6.66 2.89
C VAL A 122 4.25 -8.07 2.38
N VAL A 123 4.32 -8.29 1.06
CA VAL A 123 4.48 -9.63 0.48
C VAL A 123 5.88 -10.21 0.71
N MET A 124 6.92 -9.39 0.56
CA MET A 124 8.32 -9.86 0.57
C MET A 124 8.92 -9.94 1.97
N VAL A 125 8.57 -9.00 2.86
CA VAL A 125 9.23 -8.86 4.18
C VAL A 125 8.34 -9.36 5.31
N ILE A 126 7.05 -9.02 5.29
CA ILE A 126 6.13 -9.29 6.41
C ILE A 126 5.43 -10.66 6.24
N GLY A 127 5.08 -11.00 5.00
CA GLY A 127 4.20 -12.12 4.69
C GLY A 127 2.71 -11.77 4.88
N VAL A 128 1.83 -12.39 4.08
CA VAL A 128 0.40 -12.01 4.02
C VAL A 128 -0.45 -12.69 5.11
N ALA A 129 -0.07 -13.90 5.51
CA ALA A 129 -0.80 -14.70 6.47
C ALA A 129 -0.19 -14.58 7.86
N HIS A 130 -1.05 -14.38 8.87
CA HIS A 130 -0.63 -14.45 10.26
C HIS A 130 -0.50 -15.92 10.71
N PRO A 131 0.57 -16.29 11.46
CA PRO A 131 0.70 -17.65 11.98
C PRO A 131 -0.50 -18.04 12.87
N PRO A 132 -0.97 -19.30 12.80
CA PRO A 132 -2.08 -19.77 13.61
C PRO A 132 -1.68 -19.76 15.10
N PRO A 133 -2.55 -19.29 16.01
CA PRO A 133 -2.30 -19.41 17.44
C PRO A 133 -2.40 -20.88 17.86
N LEU A 134 -1.67 -21.27 18.91
CA LEU A 134 -1.72 -22.65 19.44
C LEU A 134 -3.12 -23.06 19.95
N ASN A 135 -4.01 -22.10 20.19
CA ASN A 135 -5.34 -22.37 20.72
C ASN A 135 -6.38 -21.37 20.18
N ASP A 136 -7.24 -21.82 19.26
CA ASP A 136 -8.32 -21.02 18.65
C ASP A 136 -9.69 -21.25 19.33
N LEU A 137 -9.68 -21.86 20.52
CA LEU A 137 -10.88 -22.31 21.27
C LEU A 137 -11.54 -21.21 22.11
N SER A 138 -10.87 -20.08 22.38
CA SER A 138 -11.45 -19.00 23.18
C SER A 138 -12.38 -18.10 22.37
N ASP A 139 -13.57 -17.81 22.90
CA ASP A 139 -14.50 -16.87 22.30
C ASP A 139 -13.97 -15.42 22.28
N ILE A 140 -14.42 -14.67 21.29
CA ILE A 140 -13.98 -13.30 21.03
C ILE A 140 -14.74 -12.32 21.94
N ASP A 141 -14.02 -11.72 22.89
CA ASP A 141 -14.53 -10.67 23.77
C ASP A 141 -15.01 -9.42 22.98
N THR A 142 -16.04 -8.76 23.48
CA THR A 142 -16.67 -7.57 22.87
C THR A 142 -15.66 -6.43 22.69
N LYS A 143 -14.67 -6.32 23.58
CA LYS A 143 -13.59 -5.32 23.46
C LYS A 143 -12.75 -5.51 22.19
N ARG A 144 -12.48 -6.76 21.78
CA ARG A 144 -11.70 -7.05 20.57
C ARG A 144 -12.47 -6.66 19.31
N LYS A 145 -13.79 -6.92 19.29
CA LYS A 145 -14.68 -6.47 18.21
C LYS A 145 -14.70 -4.95 18.09
N LEU A 146 -14.76 -4.25 19.22
CA LEU A 146 -14.69 -2.78 19.23
C LEU A 146 -13.35 -2.27 18.67
N LEU A 147 -12.22 -2.83 19.08
CA LEU A 147 -10.90 -2.45 18.57
C LEU A 147 -10.77 -2.63 17.06
N PHE A 148 -11.38 -3.67 16.50
CA PHE A 148 -11.42 -3.87 15.05
C PHE A 148 -12.25 -2.80 14.34
N VAL A 149 -13.43 -2.47 14.85
CA VAL A 149 -14.26 -1.41 14.27
C VAL A 149 -13.52 -0.06 14.33
N VAL A 150 -12.92 0.27 15.47
CA VAL A 150 -12.12 1.49 15.63
C VAL A 150 -10.93 1.50 14.68
N GLY A 151 -10.22 0.38 14.53
CA GLY A 151 -9.10 0.25 13.59
C GLY A 151 -9.51 0.47 12.14
N ILE A 152 -10.66 -0.08 11.71
CA ILE A 152 -11.20 0.15 10.37
C ILE A 152 -11.60 1.62 10.16
N ILE A 153 -12.22 2.26 11.16
CA ILE A 153 -12.57 3.69 11.08
C ILE A 153 -11.30 4.54 10.95
N MET A 154 -10.29 4.27 11.77
CA MET A 154 -9.00 4.98 11.71
C MET A 154 -8.30 4.77 10.37
N LEU A 155 -8.31 3.54 9.84
CA LEU A 155 -7.78 3.23 8.51
C LEU A 155 -8.47 4.10 7.44
N ILE A 156 -9.80 4.17 7.44
CA ILE A 156 -10.56 4.96 6.48
C ILE A 156 -10.27 6.46 6.61
N MET A 157 -10.13 6.98 7.83
CA MET A 157 -9.83 8.40 8.06
C MET A 157 -8.42 8.79 7.63
N CYS A 158 -7.44 7.92 7.87
CA CYS A 158 -6.02 8.21 7.64
C CYS A 158 -5.54 7.84 6.23
N PHE A 159 -6.17 6.87 5.56
CA PHE A 159 -5.68 6.36 4.29
C PHE A 159 -6.00 7.30 3.12
N VAL A 160 -5.00 7.53 2.27
CA VAL A 160 -5.12 8.32 1.03
C VAL A 160 -5.05 7.35 -0.16
N PRO A 161 -6.17 7.06 -0.85
CA PRO A 161 -6.19 6.01 -1.87
C PRO A 161 -5.40 6.30 -3.13
N PHE A 162 -5.05 7.55 -3.40
CA PHE A 162 -4.29 7.91 -4.60
C PHE A 162 -3.30 9.02 -4.21
N PRO A 163 -2.14 8.67 -3.65
CA PRO A 163 -1.18 9.66 -3.16
C PRO A 163 -0.40 10.37 -4.28
N ILE A 164 -0.39 9.78 -5.48
CA ILE A 164 0.47 10.17 -6.59
C ILE A 164 -0.38 10.62 -7.76
N TYR A 165 -0.08 11.81 -8.28
CA TYR A 165 -0.67 12.34 -9.51
C TYR A 165 0.43 12.73 -10.49
N PRO A 166 0.25 12.46 -11.80
CA PRO A 166 1.11 13.03 -12.81
C PRO A 166 0.90 14.55 -12.81
N ILE A 167 1.98 15.30 -12.67
CA ILE A 167 1.97 16.75 -12.88
C ILE A 167 2.08 16.95 -14.39
N GLU A 168 1.02 17.45 -15.03
CA GLU A 168 1.03 17.89 -16.42
C GLU A 168 1.64 19.29 -16.57
#